data_AF-A0A0S7YP03-F1
#
_entry.id   AF-A0A0S7YP03-F1
#
_cell.length_a   1.000
_cell.length_b   1.000
_cell.length_c   1.000
_cell.angle_alpha   90.00
_cell.angle_beta   90.00
_cell.angle_gamma   90.00
#
_symmetry.space_group_name_H-M   'P 1'
#
loop_
_entity.id
_entity.type
_entity.pdbx_description
1 polymer ?
#
loop_
_entity_poly.entity_id
_entity_poly.type
_entity_poly.pdbx_seq_one_letter_code
_entity_poly.pdbx_strand_id
1 'polypeptide(L)'
;MSTDNPQSADANSGLDLPRFHFLPNWRMEPEFPWQIWAAGWLAVIKALLWLSTDPVVPGPLAGYLAAKFLVAMIPFLLLGIGVWNLRRWAAWGLMIAAIADLAFFIVFPSAWRFVAGGGFWGLAAVLLVFNGPIGNILILLTTPVLLKTAGKYDLLGADLE
;
A
#
# COMPACT_ATOMS: atom_id res chain seq x y z
N MET A 1 -0.33 -26.42 52.83
CA MET A 1 -0.22 -24.98 52.50
C MET A 1 0.15 -24.94 51.04
N SER A 2 -0.85 -24.64 50.21
CA SER A 2 -0.84 -24.88 48.77
C SER A 2 0.10 -23.91 48.07
N THR A 3 0.88 -24.44 47.14
CA THR A 3 1.76 -23.73 46.22
C THR A 3 0.92 -22.93 45.22
N ASP A 4 1.07 -21.60 45.21
CA ASP A 4 0.59 -20.78 44.10
C ASP A 4 1.48 -21.04 42.88
N ASN A 5 0.89 -21.73 41.89
CA ASN A 5 1.50 -22.03 40.61
C ASN A 5 1.18 -20.90 39.61
N PRO A 6 2.16 -20.19 39.03
CA PRO A 6 1.93 -19.17 38.01
C PRO A 6 1.77 -19.81 36.61
N GLN A 7 0.83 -20.75 36.50
CA GLN A 7 0.44 -21.41 35.25
C GLN A 7 -1.09 -21.51 35.16
N SER A 8 -1.74 -20.38 34.93
CA SER A 8 -3.05 -20.32 34.29
C SER A 8 -2.93 -19.30 33.15
N ALA A 9 -2.34 -19.70 32.03
CA ALA A 9 -3.10 -20.34 30.96
C ALA A 9 -4.09 -19.39 30.27
N ASP A 10 -3.61 -18.23 29.82
CA ASP A 10 -4.09 -17.66 28.56
C ASP A 10 -3.33 -18.31 27.39
N ALA A 11 -3.49 -19.63 27.30
CA ALA A 11 -3.14 -20.47 26.16
C ALA A 11 -4.18 -20.29 25.04
N ASN A 12 -4.55 -19.04 24.77
CA ASN A 12 -5.25 -18.60 23.56
C ASN A 12 -4.27 -17.86 22.66
N SER A 13 -3.05 -18.39 22.52
CA SER A 13 -2.22 -18.13 21.34
C SER A 13 -2.77 -18.93 20.14
N GLY A 14 -4.10 -18.96 20.01
CA GLY A 14 -4.73 -19.19 18.72
C GLY A 14 -4.29 -18.02 17.88
N LEU A 15 -3.60 -18.32 16.79
CA LEU A 15 -3.24 -17.35 15.78
C LEU A 15 -4.57 -16.96 15.12
N ASP A 16 -5.35 -16.12 15.80
CA ASP A 16 -6.61 -15.54 15.32
C ASP A 16 -6.25 -14.88 14.00
N LEU A 17 -6.64 -15.53 12.91
CA LEU A 17 -6.37 -15.02 11.59
C LEU A 17 -6.98 -13.63 11.55
N PRO A 18 -6.21 -12.62 11.15
CA PRO A 18 -6.67 -11.27 11.31
C PRO A 18 -7.91 -11.05 10.44
N ARG A 19 -9.05 -10.98 11.13
CA ARG A 19 -10.24 -10.27 10.69
C ARG A 19 -9.76 -8.95 10.08
N PHE A 20 -10.37 -8.49 8.99
CA PHE A 20 -9.88 -7.27 8.33
C PHE A 20 -9.85 -6.08 9.31
N HIS A 21 -8.67 -5.47 9.51
CA HIS A 21 -8.48 -4.30 10.36
C HIS A 21 -7.98 -3.12 9.52
N PHE A 22 -8.59 -1.95 9.66
CA PHE A 22 -8.24 -0.78 8.84
C PHE A 22 -6.78 -0.31 9.04
N LEU A 23 -6.30 -0.35 10.28
CA LEU A 23 -4.91 -0.07 10.64
C LEU A 23 -4.47 -1.11 11.66
N PRO A 24 -3.92 -2.24 11.21
CA PRO A 24 -3.52 -3.28 12.13
C PRO A 24 -2.37 -2.82 13.02
N ASN A 25 -2.44 -3.09 14.32
CA ASN A 25 -1.41 -2.68 15.27
C ASN A 25 -0.11 -3.48 15.08
N TRP A 26 -0.22 -4.75 14.66
CA TRP A 26 0.92 -5.66 14.42
C TRP A 26 1.88 -5.16 13.33
N ARG A 27 1.46 -4.24 12.46
CA ARG A 27 2.37 -3.59 11.49
C ARG A 27 3.49 -2.78 12.15
N MET A 28 3.34 -2.44 13.44
CA MET A 28 4.35 -1.72 14.22
C MET A 28 5.29 -2.67 14.98
N GLU A 29 5.04 -3.98 14.94
CA GLU A 29 5.91 -4.96 15.59
C GLU A 29 7.23 -5.09 14.81
N PRO A 30 8.37 -5.27 15.51
CA PRO A 30 9.68 -5.39 14.85
C PRO A 30 9.80 -6.59 13.90
N GLU A 31 8.98 -7.62 14.11
CA GLU A 31 8.95 -8.84 13.30
C GLU A 31 8.18 -8.65 11.99
N PHE A 32 7.39 -7.57 11.88
CA PHE A 32 6.64 -7.29 10.68
C PHE A 32 7.60 -6.95 9.53
N PRO A 33 7.45 -7.59 8.35
CA PRO A 33 8.36 -7.38 7.23
C PRO A 33 8.31 -5.92 6.78
N TRP A 34 9.42 -5.21 7.01
CA TRP A 34 9.54 -3.78 6.74
C TRP A 34 9.22 -3.41 5.28
N GLN A 35 9.45 -4.33 4.34
CA GLN A 35 9.12 -4.15 2.92
C GLN A 35 7.61 -4.00 2.70
N ILE A 36 6.81 -4.83 3.39
CA ILE A 36 5.34 -4.80 3.32
C ILE A 36 4.84 -3.53 4.01
N TRP A 37 5.46 -3.17 5.13
CA TRP A 37 5.16 -1.94 5.86
C TRP A 37 5.38 -0.71 4.98
N ALA A 38 6.54 -0.63 4.34
CA ALA A 38 6.91 0.46 3.44
C ALA A 38 6.03 0.50 2.19
N ALA A 39 5.68 -0.65 1.59
CA ALA A 39 4.79 -0.72 0.44
C ALA A 39 3.38 -0.21 0.75
N GLY A 40 2.83 -0.57 1.93
CA GLY A 40 1.54 -0.05 2.37
C GLY A 40 1.55 1.46 2.57
N TRP A 41 2.61 2.00 3.20
CA TRP A 41 2.78 3.46 3.33
C TRP A 41 2.96 4.14 1.99
N LEU A 42 3.73 3.56 1.09
CA LEU A 42 3.95 4.08 -0.25
C LEU A 42 2.62 4.18 -1.02
N ALA A 43 1.75 3.17 -0.92
CA ALA A 43 0.42 3.19 -1.53
C ALA A 43 -0.49 4.27 -0.92
N VAL A 44 -0.51 4.39 0.41
CA VAL A 44 -1.32 5.41 1.12
C VAL A 44 -0.83 6.82 0.80
N ILE A 45 0.48 7.06 0.89
CA ILE A 45 1.07 8.37 0.61
C ILE A 45 0.90 8.72 -0.86
N LYS A 46 1.05 7.77 -1.79
CA LYS A 46 0.74 7.98 -3.22
C LYS A 46 -0.71 8.42 -3.41
N ALA A 47 -1.67 7.73 -2.79
CA ALA A 47 -3.08 8.10 -2.86
C ALA A 47 -3.36 9.52 -2.33
N LEU A 48 -2.71 9.90 -1.21
CA LEU A 48 -2.83 11.24 -0.63
C LEU A 48 -2.10 12.32 -1.44
N LEU A 49 -0.92 12.01 -2.01
CA LEU A 49 -0.17 12.95 -2.83
C LEU A 49 -0.93 13.28 -4.11
N TRP A 50 -1.62 12.31 -4.70
CA TRP A 50 -2.54 12.54 -5.82
C TRP A 50 -3.64 13.55 -5.48
N LEU A 51 -4.12 13.61 -4.24
CA LEU A 51 -5.09 14.61 -3.80
C LEU A 51 -4.46 16.02 -3.72
N SER A 52 -3.18 16.10 -3.38
CA SER A 52 -2.47 17.38 -3.23
C SER A 52 -1.91 17.95 -4.55
N THR A 53 -1.67 17.10 -5.55
CA THR A 53 -1.23 17.51 -6.88
C THR A 53 -2.42 17.87 -7.73
N ASP A 54 -2.97 19.07 -7.51
CA ASP A 54 -4.01 19.63 -8.36
C ASP A 54 -3.45 19.80 -9.78
N PRO A 55 -4.02 19.17 -10.83
CA PRO A 55 -3.65 19.54 -12.18
C PRO A 55 -4.18 20.95 -12.40
N VAL A 56 -3.27 21.92 -12.53
CA VAL A 56 -3.61 23.31 -12.90
C VAL A 56 -4.19 23.30 -14.33
N VAL A 57 -5.46 22.89 -14.45
CA VAL A 57 -6.16 22.66 -15.71
C VAL A 57 -7.41 23.54 -15.67
N PRO A 58 -7.48 24.58 -16.50
CA PRO A 58 -8.63 25.48 -16.50
C PRO A 58 -9.88 24.80 -17.07
N GLY A 59 -11.04 25.07 -16.42
CA GLY A 59 -12.37 24.75 -16.95
C GLY A 59 -13.06 23.50 -16.36
N PRO A 60 -14.18 23.05 -16.94
CA PRO A 60 -14.98 21.90 -16.48
C PRO A 60 -14.21 20.58 -16.40
N LEU A 61 -13.06 20.50 -17.07
CA LEU A 61 -12.16 19.35 -17.04
C LEU A 61 -11.61 19.06 -15.63
N ALA A 62 -11.44 20.09 -14.79
CA ALA A 62 -10.96 19.93 -13.41
C ALA A 62 -11.90 19.04 -12.59
N GLY A 63 -13.22 19.16 -12.77
CA GLY A 63 -14.21 18.32 -12.08
C GLY A 63 -14.14 16.85 -12.50
N TYR A 64 -13.94 16.58 -13.79
CA TYR A 64 -13.78 15.21 -14.30
C TYR A 64 -12.45 14.58 -13.89
N LEU A 65 -11.38 15.37 -13.83
CA LEU A 65 -10.08 14.95 -13.31
C LEU A 65 -10.18 14.65 -11.81
N ALA A 66 -10.80 15.51 -11.01
CA ALA A 66 -11.06 15.27 -9.58
C ALA A 66 -11.85 13.97 -9.33
N ALA A 67 -12.89 13.70 -10.13
CA ALA A 67 -13.63 12.45 -10.05
C ALA A 67 -12.78 11.22 -10.41
N LYS A 68 -11.97 11.32 -11.47
CA LYS A 68 -10.99 10.27 -11.84
C LYS A 68 -9.96 10.06 -10.72
N PHE A 69 -9.53 11.10 -10.03
CA PHE A 69 -8.60 11.00 -8.91
C PHE A 69 -9.20 10.32 -7.69
N LEU A 70 -10.45 10.63 -7.34
CA LEU A 70 -11.16 9.91 -6.26
C LEU A 70 -11.30 8.42 -6.58
N VAL A 71 -11.63 8.10 -7.84
CA VAL A 71 -11.76 6.71 -8.31
C VAL A 71 -10.41 5.97 -8.32
N ALA A 72 -9.29 6.66 -8.55
CA ALA A 72 -7.96 6.06 -8.49
C ALA A 72 -7.40 5.98 -7.05
N MET A 73 -7.72 6.95 -6.20
CA MET A 73 -7.26 7.05 -4.81
C MET A 73 -7.82 5.92 -3.95
N ILE A 74 -9.13 5.66 -4.04
CA ILE A 74 -9.80 4.66 -3.20
C ILE A 74 -9.19 3.26 -3.37
N PRO A 75 -8.95 2.75 -4.60
CA PRO A 75 -8.23 1.50 -4.81
C PRO A 75 -6.85 1.48 -4.15
N PHE A 76 -6.02 2.52 -4.32
CA PHE A 76 -4.68 2.54 -3.72
C PHE A 76 -4.73 2.53 -2.19
N LEU A 77 -5.68 3.23 -1.57
CA LEU A 77 -5.87 3.19 -0.12
C LEU A 77 -6.32 1.80 0.36
N LEU A 78 -7.30 1.20 -0.29
CA LEU A 78 -7.80 -0.13 0.07
C LEU A 78 -6.73 -1.21 -0.12
N LEU A 79 -5.94 -1.10 -1.20
CA LEU A 79 -4.82 -2.02 -1.46
C LEU A 79 -3.70 -1.82 -0.45
N GLY A 80 -3.35 -0.57 -0.09
CA GLY A 80 -2.36 -0.30 0.94
C GLY A 80 -2.74 -0.86 2.31
N ILE A 81 -4.01 -0.71 2.70
CA ILE A 81 -4.56 -1.29 3.93
C ILE A 81 -4.60 -2.81 3.85
N GLY A 82 -5.06 -3.36 2.72
CA GLY A 82 -5.09 -4.81 2.49
C GLY A 82 -3.71 -5.46 2.54
N VAL A 83 -2.68 -4.74 2.10
CA VAL A 83 -1.27 -5.13 2.20
C VAL A 83 -0.80 -5.22 3.65
N TRP A 84 -1.18 -4.28 4.51
CA TRP A 84 -0.89 -4.38 5.96
C TRP A 84 -1.67 -5.51 6.65
N ASN A 85 -2.80 -5.91 6.09
CA ASN A 85 -3.55 -7.11 6.50
C ASN A 85 -3.01 -8.40 5.87
N LEU A 86 -1.88 -8.34 5.15
CA LEU A 86 -1.24 -9.48 4.50
C LEU A 86 -2.16 -10.25 3.55
N ARG A 87 -3.14 -9.56 2.93
CA ARG A 87 -4.10 -10.19 2.03
C ARG A 87 -3.50 -10.40 0.65
N ARG A 88 -3.61 -11.62 0.12
CA ARG A 88 -3.08 -11.98 -1.20
C ARG A 88 -3.71 -11.19 -2.34
N TRP A 89 -5.02 -10.92 -2.28
CA TRP A 89 -5.72 -10.10 -3.29
C TRP A 89 -5.20 -8.66 -3.33
N ALA A 90 -4.79 -8.11 -2.18
CA ALA A 90 -4.24 -6.76 -2.09
C ALA A 90 -2.83 -6.69 -2.70
N ALA A 91 -2.02 -7.74 -2.53
CA ALA A 91 -0.73 -7.87 -3.20
C ALA A 91 -0.87 -7.84 -4.73
N TRP A 92 -1.78 -8.66 -5.28
CA TRP A 92 -2.06 -8.70 -6.71
C TRP A 92 -2.63 -7.38 -7.23
N GLY A 93 -3.58 -6.79 -6.51
CA GLY A 93 -4.15 -5.50 -6.91
C GLY A 93 -3.11 -4.39 -6.90
N LEU A 94 -2.22 -4.35 -5.91
CA LEU A 94 -1.14 -3.36 -5.84
C LEU A 94 -0.12 -3.55 -6.96
N MET A 95 0.22 -4.80 -7.31
CA MET A 95 1.08 -5.13 -8.44
C MET A 95 0.48 -4.64 -9.77
N ILE A 96 -0.79 -4.97 -10.04
CA ILE A 96 -1.49 -4.56 -11.26
C ILE A 96 -1.58 -3.03 -11.34
N ALA A 97 -1.90 -2.37 -10.23
CA ALA A 97 -1.97 -0.91 -10.17
C ALA A 97 -0.60 -0.27 -10.46
N ALA A 98 0.48 -0.81 -9.90
CA ALA A 98 1.84 -0.33 -10.18
C ALA A 98 2.26 -0.53 -11.65
N ILE A 99 1.90 -1.66 -12.28
CA ILE A 99 2.15 -1.91 -13.70
C ILE A 99 1.35 -0.92 -14.57
N ALA A 100 0.06 -0.72 -14.27
CA ALA A 100 -0.79 0.19 -15.01
C ALA A 100 -0.28 1.64 -14.94
N ASP A 101 0.16 2.08 -13.75
CA ASP A 101 0.73 3.41 -13.53
C ASP A 101 2.08 3.56 -14.26
N LEU A 102 2.92 2.52 -14.28
CA LEU A 102 4.17 2.52 -15.06
C LEU A 102 3.90 2.56 -16.58
N ALA A 103 2.92 1.81 -17.05
CA ALA A 103 2.50 1.81 -18.45
C ALA A 103 1.95 3.18 -18.87
N PHE A 104 1.19 3.85 -18.01
CA PHE A 104 0.73 5.22 -18.24
C PHE A 104 1.91 6.17 -18.49
N PHE A 105 2.98 6.06 -17.70
CA PHE A 105 4.18 6.87 -17.88
C PHE A 105 4.96 6.58 -19.17
N ILE A 106 4.91 5.33 -19.66
CA ILE A 106 5.52 4.96 -20.95
C ILE A 106 4.72 5.53 -22.13
N VAL A 107 3.38 5.47 -22.05
CA VAL A 107 2.48 5.99 -23.10
C VAL A 107 2.45 7.52 -23.12
N PHE A 108 2.54 8.16 -21.96
CA PHE A 108 2.48 9.61 -21.80
C PHE A 108 3.79 10.17 -21.21
N PRO A 109 4.90 10.18 -21.98
CA PRO A 109 6.20 10.66 -21.48
C PRO A 109 6.19 12.15 -21.10
N SER A 110 5.24 12.93 -21.61
CA SER A 110 5.02 14.33 -21.19
C SER A 110 4.63 14.45 -19.71
N ALA A 111 4.02 13.43 -19.11
CA ALA A 111 3.69 13.40 -17.69
C ALA A 111 4.94 13.48 -16.79
N TRP A 112 6.08 12.97 -17.25
CA TRP A 112 7.35 13.07 -16.51
C TRP A 112 7.77 14.52 -16.30
N ARG A 113 7.51 15.37 -17.29
CA ARG A 113 7.87 16.79 -17.22
C ARG A 113 7.01 17.57 -16.23
N PHE A 114 5.78 17.14 -15.99
CA PHE A 114 4.92 17.75 -14.96
C PHE A 114 5.33 17.32 -13.54
N VAL A 115 5.77 16.07 -13.38
CA VAL A 115 6.26 15.54 -12.10
C VAL A 115 7.63 16.11 -11.73
N ALA A 116 8.52 16.29 -12.72
CA ALA A 116 9.89 16.77 -12.51
C ALA A 116 10.08 18.28 -12.72
N GLY A 117 9.09 18.99 -13.29
CA GLY A 117 9.24 20.36 -13.80
C GLY A 117 8.97 21.49 -12.79
N GLY A 118 8.71 21.18 -11.52
CA GLY A 118 8.53 22.19 -10.48
C GLY A 118 9.85 22.85 -10.08
N GLY A 119 9.88 24.18 -9.93
CA GLY A 119 11.07 24.93 -9.52
C GLY A 119 11.61 24.60 -8.12
N PHE A 120 10.87 23.80 -7.33
CA PHE A 120 11.28 23.31 -6.02
C PHE A 120 11.69 21.83 -6.09
N TRP A 121 13.00 21.59 -6.14
CA TRP A 121 13.61 20.26 -6.28
C TRP A 121 13.15 19.22 -5.23
N GLY A 122 12.85 19.66 -4.01
CA GLY A 122 12.37 18.77 -2.94
C GLY A 122 11.00 18.16 -3.25
N LEU A 123 10.07 18.96 -3.80
CA LEU A 123 8.75 18.47 -4.21
C LEU A 123 8.88 17.56 -5.42
N ALA A 124 9.74 17.90 -6.40
CA ALA A 124 10.01 17.04 -7.54
C ALA A 124 10.54 15.66 -7.10
N ALA A 125 11.46 15.60 -6.13
CA ALA A 125 11.99 14.35 -5.58
C ALA A 125 10.89 13.51 -4.89
N VAL A 126 10.07 14.14 -4.04
CA VAL A 126 8.92 13.48 -3.39
C VAL A 126 7.94 12.96 -4.45
N LEU A 127 7.58 13.77 -5.43
CA LEU A 127 6.68 13.36 -6.49
C LEU A 127 7.26 12.23 -7.35
N LEU A 128 8.57 12.20 -7.60
CA LEU A 128 9.20 11.11 -8.34
C LEU A 128 9.20 9.78 -7.57
N VAL A 129 9.41 9.85 -6.25
CA VAL A 129 9.46 8.68 -5.36
C VAL A 129 8.06 8.12 -5.14
N PHE A 130 7.07 8.97 -4.86
CA PHE A 130 5.74 8.51 -4.47
C PHE A 130 4.74 8.45 -5.64
N ASN A 131 4.74 9.45 -6.54
CA ASN A 131 3.86 9.50 -7.70
C ASN A 131 4.52 9.05 -9.01
N GLY A 132 5.85 8.97 -9.05
CA GLY A 132 6.61 8.60 -10.23
C GLY A 132 6.91 7.10 -10.36
N PRO A 133 7.71 6.73 -11.37
CA PRO A 133 8.04 5.33 -11.67
C PRO A 133 8.84 4.65 -10.56
N ILE A 134 9.60 5.40 -9.75
CA ILE A 134 10.42 4.85 -8.66
C ILE A 134 9.53 4.13 -7.64
N GLY A 135 8.45 4.76 -7.20
CA GLY A 135 7.52 4.15 -6.26
C GLY A 135 6.90 2.86 -6.81
N ASN A 136 6.52 2.86 -8.09
CA ASN A 136 5.96 1.67 -8.73
C ASN A 136 6.98 0.53 -8.81
N ILE A 137 8.24 0.84 -9.11
CA ILE A 137 9.33 -0.15 -9.10
C ILE A 137 9.52 -0.72 -7.69
N LEU A 138 9.51 0.11 -6.65
CA LEU A 138 9.62 -0.35 -5.26
C LEU A 138 8.46 -1.28 -4.88
N ILE A 139 7.23 -0.94 -5.28
CA ILE A 139 6.06 -1.81 -5.09
C ILE A 139 6.25 -3.17 -5.80
N LEU A 140 6.73 -3.16 -7.04
CA LEU A 140 6.96 -4.39 -7.79
C LEU A 140 8.06 -5.27 -7.17
N LEU A 141 9.12 -4.67 -6.66
CA LEU A 141 10.19 -5.38 -5.96
C LEU A 141 9.73 -5.99 -4.63
N THR A 142 8.78 -5.34 -3.94
CA THR A 142 8.22 -5.85 -2.68
C THR A 142 7.12 -6.90 -2.89
N THR A 143 6.50 -6.94 -4.08
CA THR A 143 5.45 -7.90 -4.45
C THR A 143 5.79 -9.38 -4.19
N PRO A 144 6.95 -9.93 -4.59
CA PRO A 144 7.27 -11.35 -4.33
C PRO A 144 7.36 -11.67 -2.83
N VAL A 145 7.88 -10.74 -2.02
CA VAL A 145 7.90 -10.88 -0.55
C VAL A 145 6.48 -10.87 -0.01
N LEU A 146 5.64 -9.97 -0.50
CA LEU A 146 4.23 -9.83 -0.13
C LEU A 146 3.43 -11.09 -0.43
N LEU A 147 3.58 -11.65 -1.64
CA LEU A 147 2.89 -12.89 -2.05
C LEU A 147 3.36 -14.10 -1.24
N LYS A 148 4.66 -14.20 -0.95
CA LYS A 148 5.22 -15.28 -0.12
C LYS A 148 4.71 -15.19 1.32
N THR A 149 4.65 -13.99 1.88
CA THR A 149 4.16 -13.77 3.24
C THR A 149 2.66 -14.00 3.32
N ALA A 150 1.87 -13.37 2.45
CA ALA A 150 0.40 -13.54 2.40
C ALA A 150 -0.02 -15.01 2.23
N GLY A 151 0.67 -15.77 1.37
CA GLY A 151 0.39 -17.20 1.18
C GLY A 151 0.59 -18.04 2.43
N LYS A 152 1.52 -17.69 3.33
CA LYS A 152 1.69 -18.40 4.61
C LYS A 152 0.50 -18.18 5.54
N TYR A 153 0.00 -16.94 5.63
CA TYR A 153 -1.11 -16.59 6.51
C TYR A 153 -2.46 -17.06 5.96
N ASP A 154 -2.66 -17.10 4.64
CA ASP A 154 -3.85 -17.71 4.04
C ASP A 154 -3.91 -19.23 4.30
N LEU A 155 -2.78 -19.93 4.26
CA LEU A 155 -2.71 -21.38 4.54
C LEU A 155 -2.99 -21.69 6.02
N LEU A 156 -2.33 -20.96 6.93
CA LEU A 156 -2.63 -21.02 8.36
C LEU A 156 -4.11 -20.71 8.66
N GLY A 157 -4.76 -19.97 7.76
CA GLY A 157 -6.14 -19.61 7.93
C GLY A 157 -7.18 -20.60 7.45
N ALA A 158 -6.87 -21.32 6.38
CA ALA A 158 -7.70 -22.40 5.88
C ALA A 158 -7.66 -23.64 6.80
N ASP A 159 -6.63 -23.80 7.62
CA ASP A 159 -6.50 -24.91 8.58
C ASP A 159 -7.33 -24.70 9.88
N LEU A 160 -7.92 -23.51 10.07
CA LEU A 160 -8.70 -23.14 11.26
C LEU A 160 -10.21 -22.98 10.98
N GLU A 161 -10.65 -23.21 9.72
CA GLU A 161 -12.06 -23.26 9.30
C GLU A 161 -12.55 -24.71 9.12
#